data_AF-A0A1W1DRF9-F1
#
_entry.id   AF-A0A1W1DRF9-F1
#
_cell.length_a   1.000
_cell.length_b   1.000
_cell.length_c   1.000
_cell.angle_alpha   90.00
_cell.angle_beta   90.00
_cell.angle_gamma   90.00
#
_symmetry.space_group_name_H-M   'P 1'
#
loop_
_entity.id
_entity.type
_entity.pdbx_description
1 polymer ?
#
loop_
_entity_poly.entity_id
_entity_poly.type
_entity_poly.pdbx_seq_one_letter_code
_entity_poly.pdbx_strand_id
1 'polypeptide(L)'
;MISKIMGSDVTNNDRCCGEAGTFAVARADIAKQVKFRKEKEIQKDITTLIGTPKAKKGIKMLTTCPACRQGLSRYQASTGIEPIYPVEVMAEKILGADWQKDFINSVAIEKVLL
;
A
#
# COMPACT_ATOMS: atom_id res chain seq x y z
N MET A 1 -8.57 2.05 -15.65
CA MET A 1 -9.76 1.85 -14.78
C MET A 1 -9.56 2.54 -13.44
N ILE A 2 -8.46 2.27 -12.71
CA ILE A 2 -8.20 2.88 -11.40
C ILE A 2 -8.03 4.41 -11.43
N SER A 3 -7.34 4.97 -12.42
CA SER A 3 -7.13 6.43 -12.54
C SER A 3 -8.44 7.20 -12.72
N LYS A 4 -9.43 6.61 -13.41
CA LYS A 4 -10.77 7.21 -13.56
C LYS A 4 -11.51 7.26 -12.22
N ILE A 5 -11.44 6.18 -11.45
CA ILE A 5 -12.03 6.11 -10.10
C ILE A 5 -11.34 7.10 -9.16
N MET A 6 -10.02 7.27 -9.31
CA MET A 6 -9.25 8.15 -8.45
C MET A 6 -9.31 9.62 -8.84
N GLY A 7 -9.72 9.94 -10.06
CA GLY A 7 -9.73 11.32 -10.58
C GLY A 7 -8.32 11.94 -10.63
N SER A 8 -7.30 11.10 -10.66
CA SER A 8 -5.89 11.49 -10.70
C SER A 8 -5.09 10.45 -11.48
N ASP A 9 -3.96 10.85 -12.03
CA ASP A 9 -3.03 9.91 -12.63
C ASP A 9 -2.47 8.96 -11.57
N VAL A 10 -2.41 7.68 -11.95
CA VAL A 10 -1.90 6.59 -11.13
C VAL A 10 -0.85 5.88 -11.95
N THR A 11 0.40 5.97 -11.50
CA THR A 11 1.52 5.24 -12.11
C THR A 11 1.50 3.79 -11.64
N ASN A 12 1.61 2.86 -12.58
CA ASN A 12 1.74 1.44 -12.25
C ASN A 12 3.14 1.14 -11.74
N ASN A 13 3.25 0.48 -10.60
CA ASN A 13 4.50 -0.05 -10.08
C ASN A 13 4.53 -1.58 -10.23
N ASP A 14 5.40 -2.07 -11.10
CA ASP A 14 5.48 -3.48 -11.48
C ASP A 14 6.10 -4.36 -10.35
N ARG A 15 5.98 -5.69 -10.52
CA ARG A 15 6.51 -6.77 -9.67
C ARG A 15 5.73 -7.07 -8.39
N CYS A 16 5.85 -8.33 -7.97
CA CYS A 16 5.21 -8.87 -6.77
C CYS A 16 5.79 -8.28 -5.47
N CYS A 17 4.96 -8.14 -4.44
CA CYS A 17 5.38 -7.68 -3.11
C CYS A 17 6.28 -8.68 -2.36
N GLY A 18 6.34 -9.94 -2.81
CA GLY A 18 7.15 -11.00 -2.21
C GLY A 18 6.56 -11.63 -0.94
N GLU A 19 5.29 -11.36 -0.62
CA GLU A 19 4.60 -11.81 0.62
C GLU A 19 3.27 -12.52 0.35
N ALA A 20 2.67 -12.31 -0.82
CA ALA A 20 1.37 -12.89 -1.17
C ALA A 20 1.39 -14.42 -1.18
N GLY A 21 0.30 -15.05 -0.70
CA GLY A 21 0.10 -16.49 -0.76
C GLY A 21 1.13 -17.31 0.03
N THR A 22 1.49 -16.84 1.23
CA THR A 22 2.52 -17.43 2.12
C THR A 22 3.91 -17.58 1.51
N PHE A 23 4.16 -16.96 0.36
CA PHE A 23 5.41 -17.11 -0.41
C PHE A 23 6.67 -16.81 0.41
N ALA A 24 6.63 -15.76 1.24
CA ALA A 24 7.75 -15.39 2.09
C ALA A 24 8.12 -16.47 3.12
N VAL A 25 7.14 -17.23 3.59
CA VAL A 25 7.34 -18.32 4.56
C VAL A 25 7.70 -19.62 3.84
N ALA A 26 6.99 -19.93 2.76
CA ALA A 26 7.18 -21.16 2.01
C ALA A 26 8.53 -21.22 1.29
N ARG A 27 9.03 -20.09 0.77
CA ARG A 27 10.28 -19.98 -0.01
C ARG A 27 11.05 -18.72 0.36
N ALA A 28 11.51 -18.65 1.61
CA ALA A 28 12.30 -17.53 2.12
C ALA A 28 13.58 -17.27 1.28
N ASP A 29 14.16 -18.34 0.72
CA ASP A 29 15.33 -18.32 -0.16
C ASP A 29 15.09 -17.50 -1.45
N ILE A 30 13.89 -17.60 -2.03
CA ILE A 30 13.51 -16.84 -3.23
C ILE A 30 12.92 -15.47 -2.87
N ALA A 31 12.09 -15.43 -1.81
CA ALA A 31 11.35 -14.23 -1.44
C ALA A 31 12.25 -13.03 -1.16
N LYS A 32 13.46 -13.26 -0.64
CA LYS A 32 14.44 -12.18 -0.42
C LYS A 32 14.81 -11.45 -1.71
N GLN A 33 15.02 -12.17 -2.81
CA GLN A 33 15.37 -11.57 -4.11
C GLN A 33 14.17 -10.83 -4.73
N VAL A 34 12.97 -11.40 -4.62
CA VAL A 34 11.73 -10.76 -5.08
C VAL A 34 11.50 -9.44 -4.35
N LYS A 35 11.69 -9.44 -3.03
CA LYS A 35 11.59 -8.23 -2.20
C LYS A 35 12.61 -7.16 -2.61
N PHE A 36 13.86 -7.55 -2.82
CA PHE A 36 14.90 -6.63 -3.29
C PHE A 36 14.55 -6.01 -4.65
N ARG A 37 14.05 -6.82 -5.59
CA ARG A 37 13.62 -6.32 -6.91
C ARG A 37 12.45 -5.36 -6.78
N LYS A 38 11.44 -5.68 -5.95
CA LYS A 38 10.28 -4.81 -5.73
C LYS A 38 10.68 -3.46 -5.14
N GLU A 39 11.55 -3.46 -4.13
CA GLU A 39 12.08 -2.23 -3.52
C GLU A 39 12.74 -1.33 -4.57
N LYS A 40 13.56 -1.90 -5.47
CA LYS A 40 14.20 -1.15 -6.55
C LYS A 40 13.21 -0.54 -7.53
N GLU A 41 12.16 -1.26 -7.91
CA GLU A 41 11.11 -0.70 -8.77
C GLU A 41 10.36 0.44 -8.06
N ILE A 42 10.05 0.29 -6.77
CA ILE A 42 9.42 1.36 -5.99
C ILE A 42 10.32 2.60 -5.94
N GLN A 43 11.61 2.44 -5.61
CA GLN A 43 12.57 3.54 -5.55
C GLN A 43 12.72 4.24 -6.91
N LYS A 44 12.73 3.46 -8.01
CA LYS A 44 12.79 3.99 -9.36
C LYS A 44 11.59 4.87 -9.66
N ASP A 45 10.37 4.39 -9.43
CA ASP A 45 9.15 5.14 -9.73
C ASP A 45 9.02 6.39 -8.85
N ILE A 46 9.37 6.30 -7.56
CA ILE A 46 9.43 7.47 -6.67
C ILE A 46 10.47 8.47 -7.19
N THR A 47 11.64 8.02 -7.64
CA THR A 47 12.65 8.92 -8.22
C THR A 47 12.12 9.62 -9.47
N THR A 48 11.35 8.93 -10.31
CA THR A 48 10.69 9.54 -11.46
C THR A 48 9.63 10.57 -11.04
N LEU A 49 8.89 10.32 -9.95
CA LEU A 49 7.83 11.21 -9.49
C LEU A 49 8.33 12.45 -8.74
N ILE A 50 9.37 12.32 -7.90
CA ILE A 50 9.79 13.37 -6.96
C ILE A 50 11.30 13.63 -6.94
N GLY A 51 12.07 13.02 -7.84
CA GLY A 51 13.53 13.23 -7.98
C GLY A 51 14.41 12.56 -6.93
N THR A 52 13.85 11.83 -5.97
CA THR A 52 14.61 11.10 -4.93
C THR A 52 14.04 9.69 -4.73
N PRO A 53 14.82 8.69 -4.28
CA PRO A 53 14.34 7.31 -4.17
C PRO A 53 13.47 7.03 -2.94
N LYS A 54 13.25 8.03 -2.09
CA LYS A 54 12.51 7.88 -0.84
C LYS A 54 11.61 9.08 -0.59
N ALA A 55 10.31 8.82 -0.49
CA ALA A 55 9.32 9.83 -0.16
C ALA A 55 9.47 10.27 1.30
N LYS A 56 9.33 11.58 1.57
CA LYS A 56 9.28 12.10 2.94
C LYS A 56 7.93 11.78 3.59
N LYS A 57 6.82 12.08 2.89
CA LYS A 57 5.43 11.70 3.18
C LYS A 57 4.59 11.84 1.90
N GLY A 58 3.42 11.20 1.86
CA GLY A 58 2.35 11.53 0.90
C GLY A 58 2.31 10.72 -0.40
N ILE A 59 3.21 9.74 -0.61
CA ILE A 59 3.07 8.81 -1.74
C ILE A 59 2.30 7.58 -1.29
N LYS A 60 1.03 7.53 -1.69
CA LYS A 60 0.12 6.39 -1.47
C LYS A 60 0.36 5.35 -2.57
N MET A 61 0.57 4.08 -2.19
CA MET A 61 0.65 2.95 -3.12
C MET A 61 -0.63 2.13 -3.03
N LEU A 62 -1.37 2.08 -4.14
CA LEU A 62 -2.67 1.40 -4.19
C LEU A 62 -2.50 -0.10 -4.38
N THR A 63 -3.21 -0.90 -3.60
CA THR A 63 -3.32 -2.37 -3.76
C THR A 63 -4.74 -2.80 -3.46
N THR A 64 -5.20 -3.93 -4.00
CA THR A 64 -6.48 -4.56 -3.63
C THR A 64 -6.29 -5.91 -2.92
N CYS A 65 -5.06 -6.40 -2.83
CA CYS A 65 -4.72 -7.67 -2.18
C CYS A 65 -4.30 -7.43 -0.72
N PRO A 66 -4.95 -8.06 0.27
CA PRO A 66 -4.58 -7.90 1.68
C PRO A 66 -3.15 -8.33 2.01
N ALA A 67 -2.70 -9.44 1.43
CA ALA A 67 -1.33 -9.90 1.61
C ALA A 67 -0.32 -8.91 1.00
N CYS A 68 -0.66 -8.26 -0.12
CA CYS A 68 0.16 -7.18 -0.66
C CYS A 68 0.14 -5.93 0.24
N ARG A 69 -0.99 -5.55 0.86
CA ARG A 69 -1.00 -4.40 1.79
C ARG A 69 -0.04 -4.62 2.95
N GLN A 70 -0.11 -5.79 3.57
CA GLN A 70 0.81 -6.18 4.64
C GLN A 70 2.27 -6.27 4.14
N GLY A 71 2.49 -6.86 2.96
CA GLY A 71 3.84 -7.01 2.43
C GLY A 71 4.47 -5.68 2.02
N LEU A 72 3.67 -4.79 1.43
CA LEU A 72 4.13 -3.49 0.96
C LEU A 72 4.48 -2.56 2.14
N SER A 73 3.86 -2.72 3.31
CA SER A 73 4.16 -1.89 4.48
C SER A 73 5.59 -2.08 4.96
N ARG A 74 6.21 -3.24 4.65
CA ARG A 74 7.62 -3.50 4.95
C ARG A 74 8.59 -2.61 4.18
N TYR A 75 8.19 -2.04 3.03
CA TYR A 75 9.04 -1.11 2.26
C TYR A 75 8.94 0.34 2.73
N GLN A 76 8.05 0.66 3.67
CA GLN A 76 7.83 2.04 4.13
C GLN A 76 9.11 2.66 4.69
N ALA A 77 9.91 1.90 5.46
CA ALA A 77 11.15 2.40 6.04
C ALA A 77 12.19 2.82 4.99
N SER A 78 12.29 2.09 3.87
CA SER A 78 13.29 2.30 2.83
C SER A 78 12.83 3.20 1.69
N THR A 79 11.53 3.29 1.44
CA THR A 79 10.97 4.01 0.28
C THR A 79 10.01 5.14 0.66
N GLY A 80 9.45 5.13 1.88
CA GLY A 80 8.50 6.14 2.34
C GLY A 80 7.09 6.02 1.77
N ILE A 81 6.78 4.93 1.05
CA ILE A 81 5.41 4.69 0.55
C ILE A 81 4.45 4.35 1.69
N GLU A 82 3.18 4.64 1.45
CA GLU A 82 2.07 4.22 2.30
C GLU A 82 1.12 3.30 1.51
N PRO A 83 1.10 1.98 1.80
CA PRO A 83 0.19 1.06 1.13
C PRO A 83 -1.24 1.25 1.61
N ILE A 84 -2.16 1.48 0.67
CA ILE A 84 -3.57 1.78 0.97
C ILE A 84 -4.49 1.09 -0.05
N TYR A 85 -5.71 0.75 0.36
CA TYR A 85 -6.72 0.29 -0.57
C TYR A 85 -7.35 1.48 -1.31
N PRO A 86 -7.66 1.34 -2.61
CA PRO A 86 -8.43 2.35 -3.34
C PRO A 86 -9.72 2.78 -2.64
N VAL A 87 -10.40 1.85 -1.95
CA VAL A 87 -11.64 2.14 -1.22
C VAL A 87 -11.44 3.10 -0.05
N GLU A 88 -10.29 3.06 0.62
CA GLU A 88 -9.99 4.00 1.71
C GLU A 88 -9.78 5.42 1.16
N VAL A 89 -9.10 5.54 0.01
CA VAL A 89 -8.93 6.84 -0.67
C VAL A 89 -10.29 7.38 -1.14
N MET A 90 -11.18 6.51 -1.63
CA MET A 90 -12.54 6.93 -2.01
C MET A 90 -13.36 7.35 -0.80
N ALA A 91 -13.29 6.60 0.30
CA ALA A 91 -13.99 6.94 1.54
C ALA A 91 -13.54 8.30 2.07
N GLU A 92 -12.24 8.56 2.14
CA GLU A 92 -11.69 9.86 2.55
C GLU A 92 -12.18 11.01 1.65
N LYS A 93 -12.28 10.79 0.33
CA LYS A 93 -12.78 11.80 -0.62
C LYS A 93 -14.28 12.06 -0.52
N ILE A 94 -15.09 11.03 -0.26
CA ILE A 94 -16.56 11.13 -0.27
C ILE A 94 -17.11 11.50 1.10
N LEU A 95 -16.54 10.94 2.17
CA LEU A 95 -17.05 11.02 3.54
C LEU A 95 -16.23 11.98 4.42
N GLY A 96 -15.08 12.47 3.94
CA GLY A 96 -14.21 13.41 4.65
C GLY A 96 -13.08 12.75 5.42
N ALA A 97 -12.22 13.55 6.05
CA ALA A 97 -11.00 13.07 6.72
C ALA A 97 -11.29 12.17 7.94
N ASP A 98 -12.40 12.41 8.65
CA ASP A 98 -12.81 11.67 9.83
C ASP A 98 -13.61 10.39 9.51
N TRP A 99 -13.75 10.02 8.22
CA TRP A 99 -14.61 8.91 7.77
C TRP A 99 -14.39 7.61 8.56
N GLN A 100 -13.15 7.28 8.90
CA GLN A 100 -12.82 6.04 9.59
C GLN A 100 -13.32 6.08 11.04
N LYS A 101 -13.17 7.23 11.70
CA LYS A 101 -13.66 7.45 13.07
C LYS A 101 -15.18 7.41 13.09
N ASP A 102 -15.83 8.09 12.15
CA ASP A 102 -17.29 8.13 12.03
C ASP A 102 -17.85 6.73 11.71
N PHE A 103 -17.18 5.99 10.82
CA PHE A 103 -17.53 4.61 10.52
C PHE A 103 -17.44 3.72 11.76
N ILE A 104 -16.34 3.79 12.53
CA ILE A 104 -16.17 3.03 13.77
C ILE A 104 -17.25 3.38 14.79
N ASN A 105 -17.60 4.65 14.94
CA ASN A 105 -18.66 5.09 15.86
C ASN A 105 -20.06 4.62 15.42
N SER A 106 -20.26 4.35 14.12
CA SER A 106 -21.53 3.88 13.57
C SER A 106 -21.78 2.37 13.73
N VAL A 107 -20.75 1.59 14.08
CA VAL A 107 -20.84 0.13 14.20
C VAL A 107 -20.72 -0.33 15.65
N ALA A 108 -21.51 -1.32 16.03
CA ALA A 108 -21.36 -2.00 17.31
C ALA A 108 -20.17 -2.97 17.24
N ILE A 109 -19.03 -2.60 17.82
CA ILE A 109 -17.86 -3.48 17.92
C ILE A 109 -18.03 -4.38 19.14
N GLU A 110 -18.27 -5.66 18.89
CA GLU A 110 -18.27 -6.68 19.94
C GLU A 110 -16.82 -6.89 20.43
N LYS A 111 -16.56 -6.55 21.70
CA LYS A 111 -15.25 -6.74 22.32
C LYS A 111 -15.12 -8.19 22.79
N VAL A 112 -14.50 -9.03 21.98
CA VAL A 112 -14.14 -10.40 22.36
C VAL A 112 -12.67 -10.41 22.80
N LEU A 113 -12.44 -10.59 24.10
CA LEU A 113 -11.14 -10.64 24.81
C LEU A 113 -10.40 -9.29 24.97
N LEU A 114 -10.66 -8.62 26.10
CA LEU A 114 -9.71 -7.74 26.79
C LEU A 114 -9.23 -8.45 28.07
#